data_AF-A0A661XFX2-F1
#
_entry.id   AF-A0A661XFX2-F1
#
_cell.length_a   1.000
_cell.length_b   1.000
_cell.length_c   1.000
_cell.angle_alpha   90.00
_cell.angle_beta   90.00
_cell.angle_gamma   90.00
#
_symmetry.space_group_name_H-M   'P 1'
#
loop_
_entity.id
_entity.type
_entity.pdbx_description
1 polymer ?
#
loop_
_entity_poly.entity_id
_entity_poly.type
_entity_poly.pdbx_seq_one_letter_code
_entity_poly.pdbx_strand_id
1 'polypeptide(L)'
;MNFEKWLVYIGKSVRTAKSYSSAISGSISDWARSAGVIASNLSDIRSVDKFRPIAEKILELPEFQEKNNKGKSMYSAAIKQFAAYLEDISDETLQEDIEEVINSADINKTEKSALISARVGQGKYRSDLIDYWERCALTGFSNVRFLIASHIKPWRKAENQERLDPFNGLLLMPNLDKVFDLGFITFTEKGKIIVSEHLDDAESIGVTRDMSIVLEDRHQAYMKFNRDVMFERNV
;
A
#
# COMPACT_ATOMS: atom_id res chain seq x y z
N MET A 1 -11.33 -5.23 10.64
CA MET A 1 -12.55 -4.73 9.97
C MET A 1 -13.10 -5.82 9.06
N ASN A 2 -14.43 -6.01 8.90
CA ASN A 2 -14.98 -7.06 8.01
C ASN A 2 -15.20 -6.56 6.57
N PHE A 3 -15.36 -7.48 5.61
CA PHE A 3 -15.40 -7.16 4.18
C PHE A 3 -16.52 -6.17 3.79
N GLU A 4 -17.75 -6.34 4.29
CA GLU A 4 -18.86 -5.41 4.00
C GLU A 4 -18.53 -3.99 4.47
N LYS A 5 -18.04 -3.84 5.70
CA LYS A 5 -17.64 -2.54 6.23
C LYS A 5 -16.50 -1.94 5.42
N TRP A 6 -15.51 -2.75 5.03
CA TRP A 6 -14.40 -2.34 4.17
C TRP A 6 -14.87 -1.83 2.81
N LEU A 7 -15.87 -2.47 2.18
CA LEU A 7 -16.44 -2.03 0.90
C LEU A 7 -17.12 -0.66 0.99
N VAL A 8 -17.97 -0.46 1.99
CA VAL A 8 -18.62 0.85 2.22
C VAL A 8 -17.57 1.94 2.39
N TYR A 9 -16.53 1.59 3.11
CA TYR A 9 -15.45 2.47 3.48
C TYR A 9 -14.53 2.89 2.33
N ILE A 10 -14.24 2.00 1.36
CA ILE A 10 -13.55 2.37 0.12
C ILE A 10 -14.46 3.09 -0.91
N GLY A 11 -15.65 3.53 -0.49
CA GLY A 11 -16.57 4.34 -1.30
C GLY A 11 -17.62 3.55 -2.09
N LYS A 12 -17.81 2.25 -1.84
CA LYS A 12 -18.97 1.53 -2.43
C LYS A 12 -20.26 1.92 -1.70
N SER A 13 -21.36 1.96 -2.44
CA SER A 13 -22.68 2.14 -1.81
C SER A 13 -22.96 0.99 -0.84
N VAL A 14 -23.71 1.25 0.24
CA VAL A 14 -24.14 0.21 1.20
C VAL A 14 -24.83 -0.95 0.50
N ARG A 15 -25.62 -0.65 -0.55
CA ARG A 15 -26.28 -1.67 -1.37
C ARG A 15 -25.26 -2.57 -2.09
N THR A 16 -24.25 -1.97 -2.71
CA THR A 16 -23.18 -2.70 -3.40
C THR A 16 -22.35 -3.52 -2.40
N ALA A 17 -22.01 -2.93 -1.25
CA ALA A 17 -21.25 -3.59 -0.20
C ALA A 17 -21.95 -4.86 0.31
N LYS A 18 -23.25 -4.75 0.62
CA LYS A 18 -24.09 -5.90 0.98
C LYS A 18 -24.15 -6.92 -0.14
N SER A 19 -24.37 -6.49 -1.38
CA SER A 19 -24.45 -7.39 -2.53
C SER A 19 -23.17 -8.20 -2.71
N TYR A 20 -22.00 -7.58 -2.61
CA TYR A 20 -20.71 -8.25 -2.80
C TYR A 20 -20.37 -9.13 -1.60
N SER A 21 -20.58 -8.65 -0.37
CA SER A 21 -20.34 -9.43 0.83
C SER A 21 -21.21 -10.69 0.85
N SER A 22 -22.52 -10.56 0.57
CA SER A 22 -23.43 -11.69 0.48
C SER A 22 -23.11 -12.64 -0.67
N ALA A 23 -22.57 -12.14 -1.78
CA ALA A 23 -22.12 -12.99 -2.88
C ALA A 23 -20.91 -13.84 -2.46
N ILE A 24 -19.92 -13.24 -1.80
CA ILE A 24 -18.73 -13.95 -1.30
C ILE A 24 -19.11 -14.97 -0.22
N SER A 25 -19.90 -14.56 0.78
CA SER A 25 -20.28 -15.44 1.88
C SER A 25 -21.39 -16.45 1.55
N GLY A 26 -22.07 -16.27 0.42
CA GLY A 26 -23.20 -17.08 -0.03
C GLY A 26 -22.93 -17.70 -1.39
N SER A 27 -23.57 -17.18 -2.43
CA SER A 27 -23.65 -17.83 -3.75
C SER A 27 -22.32 -18.32 -4.31
N ILE A 28 -21.26 -17.49 -4.27
CA ILE A 28 -19.95 -17.88 -4.81
C ILE A 28 -19.35 -19.02 -3.98
N SER A 29 -19.47 -18.96 -2.66
CA SER A 29 -19.04 -20.03 -1.77
C SER A 29 -19.84 -21.31 -1.97
N ASP A 30 -21.15 -21.22 -2.23
CA ASP A 30 -22.01 -22.37 -2.48
C ASP A 30 -21.63 -23.08 -3.79
N TRP A 31 -21.38 -22.33 -4.87
CA TRP A 31 -20.92 -22.87 -6.14
C TRP A 31 -19.55 -23.53 -6.01
N ALA A 32 -18.61 -22.85 -5.33
CA ALA A 32 -17.27 -23.36 -5.10
C ALA A 32 -17.28 -24.66 -4.28
N ARG A 33 -18.14 -24.76 -3.25
CA ARG A 33 -18.31 -26.00 -2.47
C ARG A 33 -18.94 -27.10 -3.28
N SER A 34 -20.00 -26.80 -4.04
CA SER A 34 -20.71 -27.79 -4.87
C SER A 34 -19.79 -28.39 -5.95
N ALA A 35 -18.87 -27.59 -6.47
CA ALA A 35 -17.84 -28.03 -7.41
C ALA A 35 -16.60 -28.66 -6.75
N GLY A 36 -16.55 -28.77 -5.42
CA GLY A 36 -15.42 -29.34 -4.68
C GLY A 36 -14.14 -28.48 -4.69
N VAL A 37 -14.24 -27.19 -5.04
CA VAL A 37 -13.07 -26.27 -5.09
C VAL A 37 -12.62 -25.88 -3.68
N ILE A 38 -13.56 -25.73 -2.74
CA ILE A 38 -13.31 -25.37 -1.35
C ILE A 38 -14.14 -26.22 -0.38
N ALA A 39 -13.64 -26.41 0.83
CA ALA A 39 -14.36 -27.12 1.89
C ALA A 39 -15.17 -26.19 2.82
N SER A 40 -14.74 -24.93 2.97
CA SER A 40 -15.33 -23.93 3.88
C SER A 40 -15.90 -22.73 3.11
N ASN A 41 -16.23 -21.63 3.79
CA ASN A 41 -16.69 -20.41 3.14
C ASN A 41 -15.50 -19.59 2.62
N LEU A 42 -15.65 -18.91 1.49
CA LEU A 42 -14.65 -17.97 0.98
C LEU A 42 -14.41 -16.82 1.96
N SER A 43 -15.44 -16.39 2.69
CA SER A 43 -15.33 -15.32 3.69
C SER A 43 -14.40 -15.65 4.87
N ASP A 44 -14.07 -16.92 5.05
CA ASP A 44 -13.21 -17.42 6.13
C ASP A 44 -11.72 -17.35 5.75
N ILE A 45 -11.41 -17.19 4.46
CA ILE A 45 -10.05 -17.04 3.98
C ILE A 45 -9.51 -15.68 4.46
N ARG A 46 -8.28 -15.70 4.98
CA ARG A 46 -7.58 -14.52 5.51
C ARG A 46 -6.26 -14.20 4.81
N SER A 47 -5.89 -15.00 3.81
CA SER A 47 -4.63 -14.85 3.06
C SER A 47 -4.96 -14.74 1.57
N VAL A 48 -4.46 -13.67 0.94
CA VAL A 48 -4.63 -13.46 -0.51
C VAL A 48 -3.98 -14.58 -1.32
N ASP A 49 -2.82 -15.07 -0.89
CA ASP A 49 -2.09 -16.15 -1.57
C ASP A 49 -2.88 -17.47 -1.59
N LYS A 50 -3.63 -17.74 -0.52
CA LYS A 50 -4.55 -18.89 -0.49
C LYS A 50 -5.81 -18.63 -1.32
N PHE A 51 -6.26 -17.39 -1.40
CA PHE A 51 -7.49 -17.01 -2.10
C PHE A 51 -7.35 -17.03 -3.62
N ARG A 52 -6.25 -16.49 -4.18
CA ARG A 52 -6.04 -16.36 -5.63
C ARG A 52 -6.20 -17.68 -6.42
N PRO A 53 -5.54 -18.79 -6.07
CA PRO A 53 -5.69 -20.05 -6.82
C PRO A 53 -7.11 -20.64 -6.71
N ILE A 54 -7.83 -20.34 -5.63
CA ILE A 54 -9.23 -20.72 -5.46
C ILE A 54 -10.12 -19.86 -6.38
N ALA A 55 -9.88 -18.55 -6.39
CA ALA A 55 -10.62 -17.61 -7.22
C ALA A 55 -10.50 -17.93 -8.71
N GLU A 56 -9.31 -18.28 -9.19
CA GLU A 56 -9.08 -18.71 -10.58
C GLU A 56 -9.97 -19.91 -10.96
N LYS A 57 -9.97 -20.96 -10.13
CA LYS A 57 -10.84 -22.13 -10.33
C LYS A 57 -12.32 -21.77 -10.34
N ILE A 58 -12.74 -20.83 -9.48
CA ILE A 58 -14.14 -20.38 -9.41
C ILE A 58 -14.55 -19.65 -10.70
N LEU A 59 -13.67 -18.82 -11.27
CA LEU A 59 -13.94 -18.07 -12.51
C LEU A 59 -14.15 -19.00 -13.72
N GLU A 60 -13.63 -20.23 -13.66
CA GLU A 60 -13.78 -21.26 -14.69
C GLU A 60 -15.06 -22.11 -14.52
N LEU A 61 -15.76 -22.02 -13.40
CA LEU A 61 -16.96 -22.84 -13.16
C LEU A 61 -18.09 -22.46 -14.13
N PRO A 62 -18.71 -23.42 -14.83
CA PRO A 62 -19.81 -23.13 -15.76
C PRO A 62 -20.98 -22.39 -15.09
N GLU A 63 -21.35 -22.79 -13.87
CA GLU A 63 -22.41 -22.14 -13.11
C GLU A 63 -22.05 -20.69 -12.76
N PHE A 64 -20.79 -20.45 -12.37
CA PHE A 64 -20.31 -19.09 -12.11
C PHE A 64 -20.40 -18.23 -13.37
N GLN A 65 -19.89 -18.73 -14.51
CA GLN A 65 -19.90 -17.98 -15.77
C GLN A 65 -21.32 -17.62 -16.22
N GLU A 66 -22.24 -18.57 -16.16
CA GLU A 66 -23.65 -18.33 -16.53
C GLU A 66 -24.28 -17.24 -15.64
N LYS A 67 -24.13 -17.37 -14.31
CA LYS A 67 -24.72 -16.43 -13.35
C LYS A 67 -24.04 -15.07 -13.39
N ASN A 68 -22.73 -15.03 -13.64
CA ASN A 68 -21.97 -13.80 -13.76
C ASN A 68 -22.33 -13.01 -15.02
N ASN A 69 -22.54 -13.68 -16.14
CA ASN A 69 -23.04 -13.05 -17.36
C ASN A 69 -24.45 -12.46 -17.14
N LYS A 70 -25.37 -13.23 -16.54
CA LYS A 70 -26.72 -12.74 -16.18
C LYS A 70 -26.66 -11.57 -15.18
N GLY A 71 -25.73 -11.61 -14.24
CA GLY A 71 -25.51 -10.61 -13.20
C GLY A 71 -24.67 -9.41 -13.63
N LYS A 72 -24.38 -9.22 -14.93
CA LYS A 72 -23.55 -8.12 -15.46
C LYS A 72 -22.19 -8.00 -14.74
N SER A 73 -21.50 -9.13 -14.59
CA SER A 73 -20.15 -9.22 -14.00
C SER A 73 -20.05 -8.88 -12.51
N MET A 74 -21.18 -8.86 -11.78
CA MET A 74 -21.23 -8.54 -10.34
C MET A 74 -20.38 -9.50 -9.49
N TYR A 75 -20.39 -10.80 -9.78
CA TYR A 75 -19.66 -11.80 -9.00
C TYR A 75 -18.14 -11.71 -9.23
N SER A 76 -17.71 -11.47 -10.47
CA SER A 76 -16.29 -11.17 -10.77
C SER A 76 -15.82 -9.92 -10.03
N ALA A 77 -16.65 -8.88 -9.98
CA ALA A 77 -16.33 -7.67 -9.22
C ALA A 77 -16.21 -7.97 -7.70
N ALA A 78 -17.11 -8.79 -7.15
CA ALA A 78 -17.04 -9.21 -5.74
C ALA A 78 -15.75 -9.99 -5.43
N ILE A 79 -15.35 -10.95 -6.27
CA ILE A 79 -14.09 -11.70 -6.13
C ILE A 79 -12.89 -10.76 -6.16
N LYS A 80 -12.84 -9.84 -7.14
CA LYS A 80 -11.76 -8.86 -7.26
C LYS A 80 -11.65 -7.98 -6.01
N GLN A 81 -12.78 -7.50 -5.51
CA GLN A 81 -12.78 -6.66 -4.31
C GLN A 81 -12.39 -7.45 -3.05
N PHE A 82 -12.76 -8.73 -2.96
CA PHE A 82 -12.37 -9.57 -1.84
C PHE A 82 -10.86 -9.85 -1.83
N ALA A 83 -10.23 -10.06 -2.98
CA ALA A 83 -8.77 -10.16 -3.07
C ALA A 83 -8.07 -8.89 -2.54
N ALA A 84 -8.52 -7.71 -2.98
CA ALA A 84 -7.98 -6.43 -2.52
C ALA A 84 -8.19 -6.21 -1.01
N TYR A 85 -9.33 -6.66 -0.47
CA TYR A 85 -9.56 -6.66 0.98
C TYR A 85 -8.57 -7.57 1.72
N LEU A 86 -8.28 -8.75 1.19
CA LEU A 86 -7.32 -9.68 1.80
C LEU A 86 -5.89 -9.12 1.78
N GLU A 87 -5.51 -8.43 0.71
CA GLU A 87 -4.23 -7.71 0.62
C GLU A 87 -4.14 -6.62 1.70
N ASP A 88 -5.18 -5.80 1.84
CA ASP A 88 -5.25 -4.69 2.80
C ASP A 88 -5.20 -5.14 4.28
N ILE A 89 -5.77 -6.31 4.60
CA ILE A 89 -5.70 -6.87 5.97
C ILE A 89 -4.44 -7.69 6.24
N SER A 90 -3.67 -8.06 5.21
CA SER A 90 -2.45 -8.88 5.35
C SER A 90 -1.19 -8.07 5.65
N ASP A 91 -1.27 -6.74 5.57
CA ASP A 91 -0.16 -5.83 5.85
C ASP A 91 -0.09 -5.53 7.38
N GLU A 92 0.58 -6.41 8.12
CA GLU A 92 0.74 -6.34 9.59
C GLU A 92 1.67 -5.20 10.06
N THR A 93 2.45 -4.57 9.18
CA THR A 93 3.44 -3.54 9.55
C THR A 93 2.87 -2.13 9.81
N LEU A 94 1.54 -1.95 9.72
CA LEU A 94 0.87 -0.64 9.90
C LEU A 94 -0.08 -0.61 11.11
N GLN A 95 0.11 -1.48 12.10
CA GLN A 95 -0.75 -1.54 13.29
C GLN A 95 -0.40 -0.51 14.37
N GLU A 96 0.85 -0.06 14.47
CA GLU A 96 1.31 0.70 15.65
C GLU A 96 0.87 2.18 15.67
N ASP A 97 0.71 2.85 14.53
CA ASP A 97 0.30 4.27 14.49
C ASP A 97 -1.22 4.49 14.63
N ILE A 98 -2.00 3.41 14.74
CA ILE A 98 -3.46 3.45 14.58
C ILE A 98 -4.20 3.28 15.90
N GLU A 99 -3.64 2.58 16.88
CA GLU A 99 -4.30 2.46 18.18
C GLU A 99 -4.35 3.81 18.91
N GLU A 100 -3.35 4.67 18.74
CA GLU A 100 -3.32 6.01 19.36
C GLU A 100 -4.33 6.96 18.69
N VAL A 101 -4.48 6.89 17.37
CA VAL A 101 -5.39 7.75 16.60
C VAL A 101 -6.85 7.29 16.72
N ILE A 102 -7.12 5.98 16.70
CA ILE A 102 -8.48 5.43 16.80
C ILE A 102 -9.05 5.58 18.21
N ASN A 103 -8.23 5.52 19.26
CA ASN A 103 -8.67 5.71 20.64
C ASN A 103 -8.81 7.18 21.06
N SER A 104 -8.37 8.13 20.24
CA SER A 104 -8.67 9.54 20.48
C SER A 104 -10.17 9.80 20.23
N ALA A 105 -10.89 10.16 21.28
CA ALA A 105 -12.35 10.33 21.26
C ALA A 105 -12.83 11.53 20.42
N ASP A 106 -11.91 12.36 19.92
CA ASP A 106 -12.21 13.64 19.28
C ASP A 106 -12.21 13.64 17.74
N ILE A 107 -11.96 12.51 17.07
CA ILE A 107 -11.86 12.48 15.60
C ILE A 107 -13.21 12.16 14.95
N ASN A 108 -13.72 13.07 14.13
CA ASN A 108 -15.03 12.94 13.49
C ASN A 108 -15.03 11.94 12.29
N LYS A 109 -16.22 11.57 11.79
CA LYS A 109 -16.39 10.59 10.69
C LYS A 109 -15.64 10.94 9.40
N THR A 110 -15.44 12.22 9.11
CA THR A 110 -14.77 12.71 7.90
C THR A 110 -13.27 12.52 8.01
N GLU A 111 -12.70 12.81 9.19
CA GLU A 111 -11.27 12.61 9.47
C GLU A 111 -10.91 11.13 9.51
N LYS A 112 -11.77 10.26 10.06
CA LYS A 112 -11.60 8.80 9.97
C LYS A 112 -11.59 8.33 8.51
N SER A 113 -12.53 8.80 7.67
CA SER A 113 -12.54 8.47 6.23
C SER A 113 -11.29 8.98 5.49
N ALA A 114 -10.75 10.13 5.88
CA ALA A 114 -9.52 10.69 5.31
C ALA A 114 -8.27 9.89 5.71
N LEU A 115 -8.18 9.49 6.98
CA LEU A 115 -7.07 8.69 7.52
C LEU A 115 -6.96 7.32 6.84
N ILE A 116 -8.07 6.78 6.34
CA ILE A 116 -8.00 5.50 5.63
C ILE A 116 -8.06 5.60 4.11
N SER A 117 -8.65 6.66 3.56
CA SER A 117 -8.31 7.01 2.17
C SER A 117 -6.79 7.21 2.03
N ALA A 118 -6.13 7.75 3.06
CA ALA A 118 -4.69 7.79 3.16
C ALA A 118 -4.06 6.38 3.24
N ARG A 119 -4.61 5.43 4.01
CA ARG A 119 -4.08 4.06 4.10
C ARG A 119 -4.31 3.18 2.85
N VAL A 120 -5.47 3.24 2.19
CA VAL A 120 -5.68 2.59 0.87
C VAL A 120 -4.78 3.25 -0.18
N GLY A 121 -4.65 4.57 -0.09
CA GLY A 121 -3.70 5.35 -0.86
C GLY A 121 -2.26 4.88 -0.64
N GLN A 122 -1.86 4.63 0.61
CA GLN A 122 -0.55 4.14 0.99
C GLN A 122 -0.32 2.69 0.55
N GLY A 123 -1.31 1.81 0.59
CA GLY A 123 -1.21 0.44 0.08
C GLY A 123 -1.01 0.40 -1.44
N LYS A 124 -1.80 1.19 -2.18
CA LYS A 124 -1.60 1.38 -3.63
C LYS A 124 -0.26 2.04 -3.93
N TYR A 125 0.07 3.12 -3.25
CA TYR A 125 1.33 3.85 -3.40
C TYR A 125 2.52 2.92 -3.14
N ARG A 126 2.50 2.14 -2.06
CA ARG A 126 3.53 1.15 -1.75
C ARG A 126 3.65 0.10 -2.85
N SER A 127 2.53 -0.42 -3.35
CA SER A 127 2.54 -1.39 -4.44
C SER A 127 3.14 -0.79 -5.71
N ASP A 128 2.70 0.40 -6.11
CA ASP A 128 3.22 1.11 -7.28
C ASP A 128 4.72 1.43 -7.12
N LEU A 129 5.17 1.70 -5.89
CA LEU A 129 6.58 1.99 -5.57
C LEU A 129 7.45 0.73 -5.58
N ILE A 130 6.90 -0.41 -5.13
CA ILE A 130 7.54 -1.73 -5.26
C ILE A 130 7.65 -2.11 -6.73
N ASP A 131 6.61 -1.89 -7.53
CA ASP A 131 6.62 -2.18 -8.96
C ASP A 131 7.63 -1.31 -9.72
N TYR A 132 7.85 -0.07 -9.26
CA TYR A 132 8.82 0.84 -9.85
C TYR A 132 10.27 0.52 -9.45
N TRP A 133 10.56 0.40 -8.15
CA TRP A 133 11.93 0.24 -7.65
C TRP A 133 12.40 -1.21 -7.60
N GLU A 134 11.48 -2.17 -7.40
CA GLU A 134 11.68 -3.62 -7.19
C GLU A 134 12.53 -4.03 -5.98
N ARG A 135 13.41 -3.15 -5.51
CA ARG A 135 14.41 -3.36 -4.46
C ARG A 135 14.72 -2.02 -3.79
N CYS A 136 15.52 -2.03 -2.73
CA CYS A 136 15.97 -0.79 -2.12
C CYS A 136 16.68 0.09 -3.16
N ALA A 137 16.23 1.32 -3.31
CA ALA A 137 16.77 2.30 -4.25
C ALA A 137 18.27 2.56 -4.04
N LEU A 138 18.74 2.45 -2.79
CA LEU A 138 20.11 2.77 -2.41
C LEU A 138 21.03 1.54 -2.31
N THR A 139 20.57 0.45 -1.67
CA THR A 139 21.42 -0.72 -1.41
C THR A 139 21.18 -1.88 -2.36
N GLY A 140 20.09 -1.84 -3.14
CA GLY A 140 19.68 -2.96 -3.99
C GLY A 140 19.10 -4.16 -3.24
N PHE A 141 18.87 -4.07 -1.92
CA PHE A 141 18.26 -5.15 -1.13
C PHE A 141 16.86 -5.48 -1.65
N SER A 142 16.59 -6.74 -1.99
CA SER A 142 15.42 -7.14 -2.79
C SER A 142 14.23 -7.67 -2.01
N ASN A 143 14.37 -7.98 -0.72
CA ASN A 143 13.24 -8.50 0.05
C ASN A 143 12.33 -7.37 0.51
N VAL A 144 11.33 -7.08 -0.33
CA VAL A 144 10.37 -5.98 -0.16
C VAL A 144 9.63 -5.97 1.17
N ARG A 145 9.55 -7.11 1.88
CA ARG A 145 8.95 -7.17 3.22
C ARG A 145 9.68 -6.33 4.26
N PHE A 146 10.97 -6.05 4.05
CA PHE A 146 11.75 -5.20 4.93
C PHE A 146 11.87 -3.76 4.42
N LEU A 147 11.30 -3.44 3.26
CA LEU A 147 11.46 -2.13 2.66
C LEU A 147 10.28 -1.22 3.02
N ILE A 148 10.57 0.06 3.19
CA ILE A 148 9.60 1.12 3.48
C ILE A 148 9.38 1.93 2.20
N ALA A 149 8.11 2.29 1.95
CA ALA A 149 7.73 3.20 0.89
C ALA A 149 7.80 4.65 1.41
N SER A 150 8.98 5.24 1.29
CA SER A 150 9.32 6.54 1.87
C SER A 150 8.90 7.67 0.93
N HIS A 151 8.20 8.69 1.43
CA HIS A 151 7.82 9.86 0.62
C HIS A 151 8.97 10.85 0.51
N ILE A 152 9.32 11.30 -0.71
CA ILE A 152 10.36 12.33 -0.91
C ILE A 152 9.90 13.68 -0.38
N LYS A 153 8.72 14.13 -0.81
CA LYS A 153 7.98 15.27 -0.25
C LYS A 153 6.98 14.71 0.76
N PRO A 154 7.13 15.01 2.06
CA PRO A 154 6.33 14.39 3.11
C PRO A 154 4.83 14.53 2.88
N TRP A 155 4.07 13.49 3.22
CA TRP A 155 2.62 13.42 3.04
C TRP A 155 1.86 14.68 3.48
N ARG A 156 2.26 15.25 4.64
CA ARG A 156 1.63 16.45 5.22
C ARG A 156 1.83 17.72 4.38
N LYS A 157 2.91 17.77 3.58
CA LYS A 157 3.25 18.88 2.67
C LYS A 157 2.84 18.61 1.23
N ALA A 158 2.47 17.36 0.91
CA ALA A 158 2.07 16.93 -0.41
C ALA A 158 0.58 17.21 -0.69
N GLU A 159 0.29 17.64 -1.92
CA GLU A 159 -1.02 17.71 -2.53
C GLU A 159 -1.60 16.31 -2.77
N ASN A 160 -2.91 16.20 -2.96
CA ASN A 160 -3.58 14.91 -3.09
C ASN A 160 -3.04 14.05 -4.25
N GLN A 161 -2.64 14.67 -5.36
CA GLN A 161 -2.05 13.96 -6.50
C GLN A 161 -0.63 13.46 -6.18
N GLU A 162 0.18 14.27 -5.49
CA GLU A 162 1.56 13.97 -5.11
C GLU A 162 1.64 12.84 -4.06
N ARG A 163 0.61 12.67 -3.24
CA ARG A 163 0.54 11.62 -2.21
C ARG A 163 0.50 10.21 -2.76
N LEU A 164 -0.04 10.06 -3.97
CA LEU A 164 -0.21 8.77 -4.66
C LEU A 164 0.74 8.64 -5.85
N ASP A 165 1.60 9.63 -6.08
CA ASP A 165 2.55 9.61 -7.19
C ASP A 165 3.77 8.75 -6.82
N PRO A 166 4.05 7.63 -7.51
CA PRO A 166 5.22 6.81 -7.23
C PRO A 166 6.55 7.58 -7.40
N PHE A 167 6.58 8.65 -8.21
CA PHE A 167 7.78 9.50 -8.35
C PHE A 167 8.01 10.42 -7.15
N ASN A 168 7.03 10.53 -6.25
CA ASN A 168 7.21 11.12 -4.93
C ASN A 168 7.63 10.08 -3.89
N GLY A 169 8.34 9.03 -4.29
CA GLY A 169 8.72 7.95 -3.38
C GLY A 169 10.07 7.31 -3.65
N LEU A 170 10.68 6.81 -2.57
CA LEU A 170 11.84 5.95 -2.58
C LEU A 170 11.51 4.66 -1.83
N LEU A 171 11.93 3.52 -2.36
CA LEU A 171 11.85 2.25 -1.65
C LEU A 171 13.16 2.05 -0.85
N LEU A 172 13.10 2.11 0.48
CA LEU A 172 14.30 2.17 1.33
C LEU A 172 14.30 1.09 2.42
N MET A 173 15.49 0.72 2.90
CA MET A 173 15.59 -0.07 4.13
C MET A 173 15.22 0.81 5.34
N PRO A 174 14.78 0.23 6.47
CA PRO A 174 14.23 1.02 7.57
C PRO A 174 15.19 2.03 8.19
N ASN A 175 16.47 1.67 8.31
CA ASN A 175 17.52 2.58 8.75
C ASN A 175 17.73 3.75 7.78
N LEU A 176 17.67 3.49 6.47
CA LEU A 176 17.89 4.49 5.42
C LEU A 176 16.69 5.43 5.27
N ASP A 177 15.48 4.88 5.35
CA ASP A 177 14.24 5.65 5.46
C ASP A 177 14.32 6.63 6.62
N LYS A 178 14.69 6.14 7.82
CA LYS A 178 14.75 6.99 9.01
C LYS A 178 15.72 8.16 8.87
N VAL A 179 16.92 7.95 8.33
CA VAL A 179 17.88 9.04 8.13
C VAL A 179 17.46 10.02 7.02
N PHE A 180 16.76 9.55 6.00
CA PHE A 180 16.23 10.40 4.93
C PHE A 180 15.07 11.26 5.43
N ASP A 181 14.13 10.68 6.17
CA ASP A 181 12.96 11.37 6.75
C ASP A 181 13.36 12.42 7.78
N LEU A 182 14.42 12.15 8.56
CA LEU A 182 15.00 13.11 9.50
C LEU A 182 15.83 14.20 8.82
N GLY A 183 16.03 14.13 7.50
CA GLY A 183 16.78 15.14 6.76
C GLY A 183 18.30 15.02 6.89
N PHE A 184 18.82 13.91 7.42
CA PHE A 184 20.26 13.67 7.54
C PHE A 184 20.91 13.24 6.23
N ILE A 185 20.13 12.70 5.29
CA ILE A 185 20.60 12.43 3.93
C ILE A 185 19.63 13.00 2.90
N THR A 186 20.15 13.36 1.73
CA THR A 186 19.37 13.69 0.53
C THR A 186 20.16 13.27 -0.70
N PHE A 187 19.68 13.59 -1.91
CA PHE A 187 20.34 13.24 -3.16
C PHE A 187 20.47 14.46 -4.09
N THR A 188 21.62 14.57 -4.73
CA THR A 188 21.85 15.50 -5.85
C THR A 188 20.88 15.23 -7.01
N GLU A 189 20.79 16.14 -7.98
CA GLU A 189 20.00 15.91 -9.21
C GLU A 189 20.45 14.66 -9.97
N LYS A 190 21.73 14.29 -9.88
CA LYS A 190 22.29 13.07 -10.47
C LYS A 190 22.17 11.83 -9.58
N GLY A 191 21.45 11.93 -8.47
CA GLY A 191 21.18 10.81 -7.56
C GLY A 191 22.33 10.44 -6.62
N LYS A 192 23.47 11.14 -6.65
CA LYS A 192 24.53 10.97 -5.65
C LYS A 192 24.06 11.41 -4.27
N ILE A 193 24.31 10.62 -3.24
CA ILE A 193 23.95 10.94 -1.86
C ILE A 193 24.68 12.20 -1.36
N ILE A 194 23.98 12.98 -0.56
CA ILE A 194 24.49 14.09 0.24
C ILE A 194 24.20 13.73 1.68
N VAL A 195 25.23 13.70 2.52
CA VAL A 195 25.13 13.36 3.94
C VAL A 195 25.32 14.65 4.73
N SER A 196 24.39 14.95 5.65
CA SER A 196 24.47 16.09 6.56
C SER A 196 25.68 15.94 7.49
N GLU A 197 26.27 17.07 7.87
CA GLU A 197 27.37 17.09 8.84
C GLU A 197 26.90 16.78 10.26
N HIS A 198 25.59 16.84 10.51
CA HIS A 198 24.97 16.47 11.79
C HIS A 198 24.77 14.96 11.96
N LEU A 199 25.04 14.16 10.93
CA LEU A 199 25.01 12.70 11.02
C LEU A 199 26.38 12.15 11.39
N ASP A 200 26.63 12.07 12.70
CA ASP A 200 27.81 11.41 13.24
C ASP A 200 27.82 9.91 12.92
N ASP A 201 28.99 9.36 12.62
CA ASP A 201 29.22 7.94 12.41
C ASP A 201 28.26 7.27 11.40
N ALA A 202 27.98 7.97 10.28
CA ALA A 202 27.07 7.51 9.24
C ALA A 202 27.34 6.08 8.73
N GLU A 203 28.60 5.64 8.73
CA GLU A 203 28.99 4.30 8.26
C GLU A 203 28.46 3.18 9.17
N SER A 204 28.36 3.40 10.49
CA SER A 204 27.88 2.36 11.42
C SER A 204 26.40 2.03 11.25
N ILE A 205 25.63 2.95 10.66
CA ILE A 205 24.24 2.75 10.26
C ILE A 205 24.08 2.47 8.76
N GLY A 206 25.19 2.20 8.06
CA GLY A 206 25.20 1.77 6.67
C GLY A 206 24.98 2.90 5.65
N VAL A 207 25.38 4.13 5.97
CA VAL A 207 25.36 5.28 5.04
C VAL A 207 26.80 5.63 4.67
N THR A 208 27.14 5.50 3.39
CA THR A 208 28.46 5.88 2.86
C THR A 208 28.33 6.96 1.79
N ARG A 209 29.33 7.83 1.64
CA ARG A 209 29.27 9.01 0.75
C ARG A 209 29.40 8.70 -0.75
N ASP A 210 29.68 7.46 -1.09
CA ASP A 210 29.76 6.93 -2.46
C ASP A 210 28.43 6.35 -2.96
N MET A 211 27.41 6.23 -2.09
CA MET A 211 26.11 5.73 -2.50
C MET A 211 25.38 6.65 -3.49
N SER A 212 24.56 6.05 -4.34
CA SER A 212 23.76 6.76 -5.33
C SER A 212 22.49 6.02 -5.68
N ILE A 213 21.45 6.75 -6.05
CA ILE A 213 20.19 6.24 -6.59
C ILE A 213 20.01 6.68 -8.05
N VAL A 214 19.15 5.99 -8.80
CA VAL A 214 18.78 6.38 -10.17
C VAL A 214 17.53 7.26 -10.12
N LEU A 215 17.64 8.53 -10.50
CA LEU A 215 16.52 9.46 -10.53
C LEU A 215 16.09 9.79 -11.95
N GLU A 216 14.80 9.65 -12.23
CA GLU A 216 14.14 10.26 -13.39
C GLU A 216 13.78 11.74 -13.16
N ASP A 217 13.55 12.48 -14.25
CA ASP A 217 13.11 13.88 -14.25
C ASP A 217 11.86 14.11 -13.38
N ARG A 218 10.94 13.14 -13.34
CA ARG A 218 9.72 13.21 -12.53
C ARG A 218 9.99 13.27 -11.03
N HIS A 219 11.11 12.74 -10.54
CA HIS A 219 11.48 12.86 -9.13
C HIS A 219 12.01 14.25 -8.77
N GLN A 220 12.50 15.01 -9.75
CA GLN A 220 13.33 16.19 -9.47
C GLN A 220 12.58 17.30 -8.74
N ALA A 221 11.29 17.48 -9.02
CA ALA A 221 10.47 18.45 -8.28
C ALA A 221 10.38 18.11 -6.79
N TYR A 222 10.16 16.84 -6.47
CA TYR A 222 10.11 16.34 -5.08
C TYR A 222 11.48 16.38 -4.42
N MET A 223 12.52 15.92 -5.13
CA MET A 223 13.88 15.92 -4.60
C MET A 223 14.41 17.32 -4.37
N LYS A 224 14.04 18.29 -5.21
CA LYS A 224 14.34 19.71 -4.98
C LYS A 224 13.68 20.19 -3.69
N PHE A 225 12.40 19.88 -3.47
CA PHE A 225 11.71 20.21 -2.21
C PHE A 225 12.43 19.60 -1.01
N ASN A 226 12.77 18.30 -1.07
CA ASN A 226 13.49 17.62 0.00
C ASN A 226 14.84 18.32 0.30
N ARG A 227 15.65 18.59 -0.73
CA ARG A 227 16.93 19.31 -0.58
C ARG A 227 16.79 20.71 0.03
N ASP A 228 15.74 21.44 -0.29
CA ASP A 228 15.58 22.85 0.08
C ASP A 228 14.83 23.04 1.41
N VAL A 229 13.98 22.09 1.79
CA VAL A 229 13.06 22.23 2.93
C VAL A 229 13.28 21.18 4.02
N MET A 230 13.63 19.94 3.65
CA MET A 230 13.76 18.83 4.60
C MET A 230 15.20 18.58 5.03
N PHE A 231 16.15 18.71 4.10
CA PHE A 231 17.55 18.41 4.35
C PHE A 231 18.17 19.41 5.34
N GLU A 232 18.75 18.89 6.42
CA GLU A 232 19.48 19.68 7.41
C GLU A 232 20.80 20.18 6.81
N ARG A 233 20.76 21.39 6.24
CA ARG A 233 21.94 22.12 5.80
C ARG A 233 22.52 22.90 6.98
N ASN A 234 23.85 23.05 6.98
CA ASN A 234 24.51 24.06 7.78
C ASN A 234 23.90 25.44 7.48
N VAL A 235 23.44 26.13 8.52
CA VAL A 235 23.11 27.57 8.49
C VAL A 235 24.37 28.38 8.76
#